data_AF-A0A847PY42-F1
#
_entry.id   AF-A0A847PY42-F1
#
_cell.length_a   1.000
_cell.length_b   1.000
_cell.length_c   1.000
_cell.angle_alpha   90.00
_cell.angle_beta   90.00
_cell.angle_gamma   90.00
#
_symmetry.space_group_name_H-M   'P 1'
#
loop_
_entity.id
_entity.type
_entity.pdbx_description
1 polymer ?
#
loop_
_entity_poly.entity_id
_entity_poly.type
_entity_poly.pdbx_seq_one_letter_code
_entity_poly.pdbx_strand_id
1 'polypeptide(L)'
;MKSLLFMAILFLPAAAQLPGQPWSPHWFVDELLAWDPASDPDAPYNRSWVPLADRFEGEKVNPHARQGEAGITALCAWYGTSTNPSQGRNEFDVFAFNYWMYLDIMVFWGGSAGEGIILAPSPYVIDAAHRNGVPVYGTVFFPPAVYGGQIQWVWDFVEREGDTFPVADKLIEAAEYYGFDGWFINQETPGGNAQMAVLVRDFMDYVQTCSDIDIMWYDAMIENGAISWQNALNASNDMFFQDGEVISDEFFINFWWNQTGLVNSGALAEALGRSRYELFAGVDVEADGYGTTVNWAALFPEGQAHRTSLGLYRPEWCFNSSSGPEDYYTRENRFWVGANRDPSNTSTSEAWKGMAHYVPDKSAVNDLPFVTNFDTGQGNLYAVDGEVLRTGGWQNLSLQDLLPTWRWIAQSAATPLYPDLVWDDAYYGGTCLEVSGDIAPGAPTTLHLYRTDLPLNSSSQLTAAFRK
;
A
#
# COMPACT_ATOMS: atom_id res chain seq x y z
N MET A 1 -25.06 15.06 -5.24
CA MET A 1 -25.58 13.88 -4.53
C MET A 1 -24.49 13.45 -3.57
N LYS A 2 -24.73 13.56 -2.26
CA LYS A 2 -23.77 13.12 -1.24
C LYS A 2 -23.72 11.59 -1.33
N SER A 3 -22.64 11.02 -1.87
CA SER A 3 -22.43 9.58 -1.74
C SER A 3 -22.14 9.33 -0.27
N LEU A 4 -23.08 8.68 0.41
CA LEU A 4 -22.82 8.13 1.73
C LEU A 4 -21.72 7.08 1.57
N LEU A 5 -20.67 7.19 2.37
CA LEU A 5 -19.65 6.17 2.56
C LEU A 5 -20.35 4.86 2.97
N PHE A 6 -20.63 3.99 2.02
CA PHE A 6 -21.24 2.70 2.30
C PHE A 6 -20.10 1.77 2.71
N MET A 7 -19.78 1.75 4.00
CA MET A 7 -18.90 0.75 4.58
C MET A 7 -19.64 -0.59 4.47
N ALA A 8 -19.33 -1.35 3.42
CA ALA A 8 -19.81 -2.71 3.26
C ALA A 8 -19.05 -3.58 4.27
N ILE A 9 -19.68 -3.88 5.40
CA ILE A 9 -19.19 -4.90 6.33
C ILE A 9 -19.35 -6.25 5.61
N LEU A 10 -18.28 -6.72 4.97
CA LEU A 10 -18.21 -8.06 4.40
C LEU A 10 -18.15 -9.07 5.54
N PHE A 11 -19.28 -9.70 5.85
CA PHE A 11 -19.31 -10.93 6.63
C PHE A 11 -18.87 -12.10 5.75
N LEU A 12 -17.56 -12.35 5.67
CA LEU A 12 -17.05 -13.64 5.21
C LEU A 12 -17.32 -14.69 6.31
N PRO A 13 -17.65 -15.95 5.95
CA PRO A 13 -17.79 -17.01 6.92
C PRO A 13 -16.43 -17.23 7.58
N ALA A 14 -16.31 -16.88 8.86
CA ALA A 14 -15.09 -17.07 9.62
C ALA A 14 -14.69 -18.56 9.59
N ALA A 15 -13.55 -18.87 8.98
CA ALA A 15 -12.86 -20.11 9.27
C ALA A 15 -12.69 -20.22 10.80
N ALA A 16 -12.78 -21.43 11.35
CA ALA A 16 -12.67 -21.63 12.79
C ALA A 16 -11.35 -21.03 13.30
N GLN A 17 -11.45 -20.05 14.20
CA GLN A 17 -10.32 -19.39 14.84
C GLN A 17 -9.43 -20.44 15.52
N LEU A 18 -8.13 -20.41 15.19
CA LEU A 18 -7.16 -21.28 15.86
C LEU A 18 -7.05 -20.85 17.35
N PRO A 19 -7.14 -21.78 18.31
CA PRO A 19 -6.94 -21.45 19.71
C PRO A 19 -5.57 -20.80 19.94
N GLY A 20 -5.55 -19.59 20.52
CA GLY A 20 -4.31 -18.85 20.79
C GLY A 20 -3.67 -18.21 19.55
N GLN A 21 -4.42 -18.01 18.46
CA GLN A 21 -3.97 -17.21 17.31
C GLN A 21 -3.61 -15.78 17.77
N PRO A 22 -2.38 -15.29 17.49
CA PRO A 22 -2.03 -13.91 17.72
C PRO A 22 -2.67 -13.00 16.65
N TRP A 23 -3.04 -11.79 17.07
CA TRP A 23 -3.66 -10.78 16.22
C TRP A 23 -2.80 -9.53 16.12
N SER A 24 -3.00 -8.79 15.03
CA SER A 24 -2.31 -7.51 14.83
C SER A 24 -2.73 -6.51 15.90
N PRO A 25 -1.81 -5.67 16.38
CA PRO A 25 -2.10 -4.77 17.48
C PRO A 25 -3.07 -3.66 17.06
N HIS A 26 -4.10 -3.43 17.88
CA HIS A 26 -5.02 -2.32 17.72
C HIS A 26 -5.43 -1.80 19.10
N TRP A 27 -5.66 -0.49 19.20
CA TRP A 27 -5.86 0.17 20.48
C TRP A 27 -6.83 1.35 20.39
N PHE A 28 -7.50 1.64 21.50
CA PHE A 28 -7.88 2.99 21.88
C PHE A 28 -6.71 3.72 22.55
N VAL A 29 -6.85 5.03 22.79
CA VAL A 29 -5.76 5.88 23.32
C VAL A 29 -5.25 5.37 24.67
N ASP A 30 -6.14 5.02 25.59
CA ASP A 30 -5.80 4.52 26.92
C ASP A 30 -5.12 3.15 26.89
N GLU A 31 -5.53 2.28 25.95
CA GLU A 31 -4.91 0.97 25.73
C GLU A 31 -3.49 1.12 25.17
N LEU A 32 -3.25 2.04 24.24
CA LEU A 32 -1.91 2.33 23.72
C LEU A 32 -1.01 2.92 24.80
N LEU A 33 -1.51 3.85 25.62
CA LEU A 33 -0.75 4.40 26.75
C LEU A 33 -0.33 3.33 27.77
N ALA A 34 -1.18 2.31 27.96
CA ALA A 34 -0.89 1.17 28.84
C ALA A 34 -0.05 0.07 28.17
N TRP A 35 0.14 0.12 26.85
CA TRP A 35 0.85 -0.93 26.11
C TRP A 35 2.34 -0.95 26.46
N ASP A 36 2.85 -2.17 26.70
CA ASP A 36 4.26 -2.48 26.89
C ASP A 36 4.53 -3.83 26.19
N PRO A 37 5.42 -3.87 25.19
CA PRO A 37 5.72 -5.10 24.43
C PRO A 37 6.23 -6.24 25.32
N ALA A 38 6.82 -5.96 26.48
CA ALA A 38 7.28 -6.99 27.41
C ALA A 38 6.14 -7.73 28.12
N SER A 39 4.94 -7.13 28.15
CA SER A 39 3.75 -7.69 28.82
C SER A 39 2.66 -8.16 27.85
N ASP A 40 2.76 -7.77 26.58
CA ASP A 40 1.85 -8.19 25.51
C ASP A 40 2.27 -9.57 24.95
N PRO A 41 1.45 -10.62 25.11
CA PRO A 41 1.79 -11.97 24.65
C PRO A 41 1.83 -12.10 23.12
N ASP A 42 1.13 -11.23 22.38
CA ASP A 42 1.07 -11.26 20.92
C ASP A 42 2.20 -10.42 20.30
N ALA A 43 2.76 -9.46 21.04
CA ALA A 43 3.81 -8.56 20.56
C ALA A 43 5.01 -9.27 19.89
N PRO A 44 5.56 -10.38 20.40
CA PRO A 44 6.64 -11.10 19.72
C PRO A 44 6.26 -11.65 18.32
N TYR A 45 4.98 -11.95 18.10
CA TYR A 45 4.47 -12.47 16.83
C TYR A 45 4.13 -11.38 15.82
N ASN A 46 4.02 -10.13 16.27
CA ASN A 46 3.67 -8.94 15.49
C ASN A 46 4.87 -8.16 14.97
N ARG A 47 6.10 -8.60 15.28
CA ARG A 47 7.33 -7.94 14.85
C ARG A 47 7.77 -8.41 13.46
N SER A 48 8.01 -7.47 12.56
CA SER A 48 8.69 -7.71 11.29
C SER A 48 10.19 -7.93 11.50
N TRP A 49 10.77 -8.79 10.67
CA TRP A 49 12.20 -9.08 10.68
C TRP A 49 12.87 -8.84 9.32
N VAL A 50 12.12 -8.35 8.34
CA VAL A 50 12.64 -8.00 7.02
C VAL A 50 12.90 -6.50 7.02
N PRO A 51 14.17 -6.05 6.85
CA PRO A 51 14.46 -4.63 6.72
C PRO A 51 13.91 -4.08 5.41
N LEU A 52 13.54 -2.80 5.40
CA LEU A 52 13.14 -2.08 4.19
C LEU A 52 14.28 -2.12 3.16
N ALA A 53 14.02 -2.73 2.00
CA ALA A 53 15.01 -2.86 0.93
C ALA A 53 15.17 -1.54 0.16
N ASP A 54 16.40 -1.25 -0.26
CA ASP A 54 16.66 -0.17 -1.21
C ASP A 54 16.04 -0.49 -2.58
N ARG A 55 15.62 0.55 -3.30
CA ARG A 55 15.06 0.43 -4.65
C ARG A 55 15.70 1.37 -5.65
N PHE A 56 15.58 0.99 -6.92
CA PHE A 56 16.01 1.82 -8.03
C PHE A 56 14.96 1.86 -9.14
N GLU A 57 14.96 2.97 -9.88
CA GLU A 57 14.28 3.10 -11.17
C GLU A 57 15.31 2.89 -12.29
N GLY A 58 15.01 2.03 -13.26
CA GLY A 58 15.81 1.90 -14.49
C GLY A 58 15.17 2.63 -15.67
N GLU A 59 15.61 2.37 -16.91
CA GLU A 59 14.95 2.95 -18.09
C GLU A 59 13.46 2.61 -18.14
N LYS A 60 12.60 3.63 -18.29
CA LYS A 60 11.15 3.41 -18.40
C LYS A 60 10.79 2.54 -19.60
N VAL A 61 9.92 1.56 -19.39
CA VAL A 61 9.39 0.70 -20.47
C VAL A 61 8.18 1.33 -21.17
N ASN A 62 7.43 2.17 -20.46
CA ASN A 62 6.30 2.88 -21.01
C ASN A 62 6.72 4.30 -21.46
N PRO A 63 6.49 4.71 -22.72
CA PRO A 63 6.87 6.05 -23.17
C PRO A 63 6.09 7.17 -22.45
N HIS A 64 4.89 6.88 -21.94
CA HIS A 64 4.02 7.84 -21.25
C HIS A 64 4.42 8.08 -19.78
N ALA A 65 5.03 7.07 -19.14
CA ALA A 65 5.46 7.17 -17.74
C ALA A 65 6.53 8.26 -17.54
N ARG A 66 6.53 8.88 -16.35
CA ARG A 66 7.44 9.98 -16.01
C ARG A 66 8.26 9.64 -14.77
N GLN A 67 9.58 9.53 -14.96
CA GLN A 67 10.54 9.18 -13.91
C GLN A 67 10.86 10.37 -13.02
N GLY A 68 11.08 10.12 -11.73
CA GLY A 68 11.39 11.17 -10.75
C GLY A 68 10.27 12.18 -10.54
N GLU A 69 9.02 11.84 -10.87
CA GLU A 69 7.84 12.67 -10.64
C GLU A 69 6.92 12.01 -9.59
N ALA A 70 5.60 11.98 -9.85
CA ALA A 70 4.59 11.44 -8.94
C ALA A 70 4.86 10.01 -8.47
N GLY A 71 4.55 9.76 -7.19
CA GLY A 71 4.44 8.44 -6.60
C GLY A 71 2.98 7.99 -6.41
N ILE A 72 2.81 6.77 -5.89
CA ILE A 72 1.51 6.17 -5.56
C ILE A 72 1.51 5.66 -4.12
N THR A 73 0.53 6.11 -3.33
CA THR A 73 0.18 5.45 -2.06
C THR A 73 -1.11 4.65 -2.22
N ALA A 74 -1.24 3.54 -1.49
CA ALA A 74 -2.46 2.74 -1.44
C ALA A 74 -2.91 2.50 0.01
N LEU A 75 -4.19 2.77 0.29
CA LEU A 75 -4.83 2.47 1.57
C LEU A 75 -5.62 1.17 1.41
N CYS A 76 -5.07 0.08 1.95
CA CYS A 76 -5.60 -1.27 1.75
C CYS A 76 -6.03 -1.92 3.08
N ALA A 77 -7.24 -2.47 3.12
CA ALA A 77 -7.71 -3.26 4.26
C ALA A 77 -7.56 -4.76 3.98
N TRP A 78 -6.67 -5.45 4.69
CA TRP A 78 -6.53 -6.90 4.56
C TRP A 78 -7.71 -7.66 5.18
N TYR A 79 -8.08 -7.28 6.41
CA TYR A 79 -9.22 -7.81 7.16
C TYR A 79 -9.85 -6.69 7.99
N GLY A 80 -10.93 -6.99 8.72
CA GLY A 80 -11.43 -6.06 9.75
C GLY A 80 -10.38 -5.84 10.84
N THR A 81 -10.37 -4.66 11.46
CA THR A 81 -9.34 -4.19 12.41
C THR A 81 -8.90 -5.27 13.40
N SER A 82 -9.84 -5.83 14.15
CA SER A 82 -9.59 -6.83 15.21
C SER A 82 -9.38 -8.27 14.71
N THR A 83 -9.45 -8.47 13.38
CA THR A 83 -9.43 -9.79 12.73
C THR A 83 -8.24 -9.99 11.81
N ASN A 84 -7.23 -9.11 11.91
CA ASN A 84 -5.96 -9.22 11.19
C ASN A 84 -5.02 -10.20 11.90
N PRO A 85 -4.79 -11.41 11.36
CA PRO A 85 -3.91 -12.40 12.01
C PRO A 85 -2.46 -11.90 11.99
N SER A 86 -1.65 -12.17 13.01
CA SER A 86 -0.25 -11.71 12.97
C SER A 86 0.58 -12.38 11.86
N GLN A 87 0.35 -13.66 11.58
CA GLN A 87 1.22 -14.47 10.69
C GLN A 87 0.44 -15.22 9.61
N GLY A 88 -0.67 -14.63 9.19
CA GLY A 88 -1.53 -15.14 8.15
C GLY A 88 -2.52 -16.22 8.57
N ARG A 89 -3.10 -16.93 7.58
CA ARG A 89 -4.25 -17.85 7.76
C ARG A 89 -4.09 -19.16 6.99
N ASN A 90 -4.89 -20.16 7.37
CA ASN A 90 -5.06 -21.39 6.59
C ASN A 90 -6.13 -21.23 5.49
N GLU A 91 -6.01 -20.18 4.68
CA GLU A 91 -6.95 -19.81 3.62
C GLU A 91 -6.16 -19.53 2.34
N PHE A 92 -6.66 -19.95 1.18
CA PHE A 92 -6.02 -19.69 -0.13
C PHE A 92 -6.55 -18.41 -0.78
N ASP A 93 -7.84 -18.15 -0.66
CA ASP A 93 -8.50 -17.01 -1.28
C ASP A 93 -8.44 -15.80 -0.34
N VAL A 94 -7.37 -15.01 -0.50
CA VAL A 94 -6.94 -13.93 0.40
C VAL A 94 -6.38 -12.78 -0.44
N PHE A 95 -6.31 -11.58 0.16
CA PHE A 95 -5.66 -10.44 -0.48
C PHE A 95 -4.13 -10.57 -0.40
N ALA A 96 -3.52 -11.14 -1.45
CA ALA A 96 -2.07 -11.26 -1.62
C ALA A 96 -1.55 -10.29 -2.68
N PHE A 97 -1.39 -9.03 -2.27
CA PHE A 97 -0.97 -7.94 -3.15
C PHE A 97 0.41 -8.17 -3.78
N ASN A 98 0.54 -7.92 -5.09
CA ASN A 98 1.75 -8.24 -5.86
C ASN A 98 2.36 -7.06 -6.66
N TYR A 99 1.72 -5.87 -6.67
CA TYR A 99 2.13 -4.75 -7.54
C TYR A 99 3.00 -3.69 -6.85
N TRP A 100 3.87 -4.13 -5.93
CA TRP A 100 4.77 -3.28 -5.16
C TRP A 100 5.69 -2.40 -6.02
N MET A 101 6.03 -2.84 -7.23
CA MET A 101 6.88 -2.09 -8.17
C MET A 101 6.30 -0.74 -8.61
N TYR A 102 5.00 -0.50 -8.42
CA TYR A 102 4.36 0.79 -8.71
C TYR A 102 3.98 1.58 -7.46
N LEU A 103 4.18 1.01 -6.26
CA LEU A 103 3.84 1.65 -5.00
C LEU A 103 5.05 2.32 -4.36
N ASP A 104 4.80 3.49 -3.81
CA ASP A 104 5.72 4.27 -3.00
C ASP A 104 5.47 4.02 -1.52
N ILE A 105 4.20 4.00 -1.09
CA ILE A 105 3.80 3.80 0.31
C ILE A 105 2.61 2.85 0.36
N MET A 106 2.60 1.93 1.32
CA MET A 106 1.44 1.11 1.65
C MET A 106 0.86 1.55 2.99
N VAL A 107 -0.39 2.00 3.03
CA VAL A 107 -1.10 2.26 4.28
C VAL A 107 -1.94 1.04 4.63
N PHE A 108 -1.64 0.43 5.78
CA PHE A 108 -2.43 -0.68 6.32
C PHE A 108 -3.72 -0.13 6.94
N TRP A 109 -4.76 -0.12 6.13
CA TRP A 109 -6.01 0.57 6.42
C TRP A 109 -6.89 -0.21 7.41
N GLY A 110 -7.37 0.49 8.43
CA GLY A 110 -8.34 -0.03 9.37
C GLY A 110 -8.58 0.94 10.51
N GLY A 111 -9.00 0.41 11.66
CA GLY A 111 -9.50 1.20 12.77
C GLY A 111 -11.01 1.38 12.68
N SER A 112 -11.68 1.30 13.83
CA SER A 112 -13.11 1.56 13.95
C SER A 112 -13.48 1.95 15.38
N ALA A 113 -14.60 2.66 15.53
CA ALA A 113 -15.10 3.06 16.86
C ALA A 113 -15.44 1.88 17.77
N GLY A 114 -15.58 0.66 17.21
CA GLY A 114 -15.92 -0.55 17.95
C GLY A 114 -14.75 -1.48 18.26
N GLU A 115 -13.61 -1.31 17.58
CA GLU A 115 -12.47 -2.24 17.67
C GLU A 115 -11.20 -1.57 18.18
N GLY A 116 -11.04 -0.26 17.98
CA GLY A 116 -9.82 0.49 18.26
C GLY A 116 -9.53 1.46 17.12
N ILE A 117 -8.99 2.63 17.43
CA ILE A 117 -8.77 3.72 16.47
C ILE A 117 -7.31 3.84 16.01
N ILE A 118 -6.41 3.09 16.62
CA ILE A 118 -5.00 3.00 16.25
C ILE A 118 -4.73 1.55 15.86
N LEU A 119 -4.25 1.31 14.63
CA LEU A 119 -3.98 -0.02 14.10
C LEU A 119 -2.55 -0.08 13.55
N ALA A 120 -1.72 -0.92 14.15
CA ALA A 120 -0.40 -1.24 13.62
C ALA A 120 -0.51 -2.29 12.48
N PRO A 121 0.37 -2.24 11.46
CA PRO A 121 0.37 -3.20 10.37
C PRO A 121 0.73 -4.61 10.82
N SER A 122 0.15 -5.63 10.17
CA SER A 122 0.56 -7.02 10.39
C SER A 122 1.96 -7.29 9.84
N PRO A 123 2.83 -8.07 10.51
CA PRO A 123 4.21 -8.26 10.07
C PRO A 123 4.33 -8.98 8.75
N TYR A 124 3.37 -9.82 8.35
CA TYR A 124 3.41 -10.42 7.01
C TYR A 124 3.26 -9.39 5.88
N VAL A 125 2.52 -8.30 6.12
CA VAL A 125 2.42 -7.18 5.16
C VAL A 125 3.69 -6.35 5.17
N ILE A 126 4.20 -6.02 6.36
CA ILE A 126 5.48 -5.31 6.53
C ILE A 126 6.58 -6.07 5.79
N ASP A 127 6.73 -7.37 6.07
CA ASP A 127 7.77 -8.21 5.47
C ASP A 127 7.71 -8.25 3.94
N ALA A 128 6.51 -8.37 3.37
CA ALA A 128 6.30 -8.39 1.93
C ALA A 128 6.63 -7.04 1.29
N ALA A 129 6.14 -5.95 1.88
CA ALA A 129 6.39 -4.59 1.40
C ALA A 129 7.88 -4.22 1.52
N HIS A 130 8.50 -4.49 2.67
CA HIS A 130 9.91 -4.23 2.94
C HIS A 130 10.84 -4.99 2.01
N ARG A 131 10.56 -6.28 1.74
CA ARG A 131 11.30 -7.05 0.74
C ARG A 131 11.25 -6.41 -0.64
N ASN A 132 10.10 -5.81 -0.97
CA ASN A 132 9.88 -5.07 -2.21
C ASN A 132 10.28 -3.59 -2.11
N GLY A 133 10.86 -3.14 -1.00
CA GLY A 133 11.33 -1.77 -0.72
C GLY A 133 10.23 -0.70 -0.60
N VAL A 134 9.04 -1.09 -0.17
CA VAL A 134 7.90 -0.20 0.05
C VAL A 134 7.70 0.00 1.56
N PRO A 135 7.79 1.23 2.10
CA PRO A 135 7.42 1.52 3.48
C PRO A 135 5.93 1.26 3.75
N VAL A 136 5.63 0.85 4.98
CA VAL A 136 4.28 0.53 5.47
C VAL A 136 3.88 1.43 6.61
N TYR A 137 2.75 2.09 6.48
CA TYR A 137 2.19 2.92 7.54
C TYR A 137 1.05 2.21 8.27
N GLY A 138 1.03 2.33 9.59
CA GLY A 138 -0.16 2.05 10.38
C GLY A 138 -1.24 3.11 10.18
N THR A 139 -2.41 2.91 10.78
CA THR A 139 -3.53 3.87 10.67
C THR A 139 -3.94 4.38 12.05
N VAL A 140 -4.03 5.70 12.20
CA VAL A 140 -4.78 6.38 13.26
C VAL A 140 -6.04 6.96 12.65
N PHE A 141 -7.20 6.38 12.94
CA PHE A 141 -8.47 6.78 12.35
C PHE A 141 -9.45 7.26 13.42
N PHE A 142 -9.75 8.56 13.41
CA PHE A 142 -10.80 9.15 14.22
C PHE A 142 -12.11 9.17 13.42
N PRO A 143 -13.08 8.26 13.67
CA PRO A 143 -14.19 8.06 12.75
C PRO A 143 -15.13 9.28 12.67
N PRO A 144 -15.91 9.43 11.59
CA PRO A 144 -17.05 10.33 11.59
C PRO A 144 -18.03 10.01 12.73
N ALA A 145 -18.72 11.03 13.26
CA ALA A 145 -19.68 10.84 14.36
C ALA A 145 -20.79 9.83 14.02
N VAL A 146 -21.19 9.72 12.75
CA VAL A 146 -22.19 8.74 12.27
C VAL A 146 -21.72 7.28 12.39
N TYR A 147 -20.41 7.05 12.48
CA TYR A 147 -19.79 5.75 12.69
C TYR A 147 -19.24 5.58 14.12
N GLY A 148 -19.73 6.40 15.06
CA GLY A 148 -19.37 6.27 16.48
C GLY A 148 -18.13 7.06 16.90
N GLY A 149 -17.61 7.94 16.05
CA GLY A 149 -16.48 8.81 16.40
C GLY A 149 -16.76 9.71 17.60
N GLN A 150 -15.77 9.81 18.50
CA GLN A 150 -15.86 10.62 19.71
C GLN A 150 -14.74 11.65 19.73
N ILE A 151 -15.09 12.93 19.79
CA ILE A 151 -14.11 14.02 19.77
C ILE A 151 -13.15 13.98 20.97
N GLN A 152 -13.57 13.35 22.07
CA GLN A 152 -12.72 13.15 23.24
C GLN A 152 -11.47 12.32 22.91
N TRP A 153 -11.58 11.31 22.04
CA TRP A 153 -10.41 10.53 21.62
C TRP A 153 -9.34 11.38 20.94
N VAL A 154 -9.73 12.44 20.23
CA VAL A 154 -8.79 13.36 19.60
C VAL A 154 -8.09 14.21 20.66
N TRP A 155 -8.83 14.69 21.67
CA TRP A 155 -8.24 15.41 22.81
C TRP A 155 -7.27 14.55 23.61
N ASP A 156 -7.64 13.31 23.89
CA ASP A 156 -6.80 12.36 24.64
C ASP A 156 -5.54 12.02 23.81
N PHE A 157 -5.69 11.86 22.49
CA PHE A 157 -4.58 11.58 21.58
C PHE A 157 -3.54 12.71 21.54
N VAL A 158 -3.98 13.96 21.59
CA VAL A 158 -3.09 15.15 21.57
C VAL A 158 -2.82 15.73 22.95
N GLU A 159 -3.06 14.95 24.02
CA GLU A 159 -2.75 15.39 25.36
C GLU A 159 -1.24 15.64 25.49
N ARG A 160 -0.90 16.85 25.96
CA ARG A 160 0.48 17.32 26.12
C ARG A 160 0.84 17.36 27.60
N GLU A 161 1.95 16.71 27.96
CA GLU A 161 2.50 16.71 29.31
C GLU A 161 3.85 17.45 29.33
N GLY A 162 3.82 18.74 29.69
CA GLY A 162 5.02 19.57 29.60
C GLY A 162 5.43 19.81 28.14
N ASP A 163 6.56 19.23 27.72
CA ASP A 163 7.10 19.35 26.36
C ASP A 163 6.96 18.05 25.55
N THR A 164 6.26 17.04 26.08
CA THR A 164 6.06 15.75 25.41
C THR A 164 4.60 15.48 25.11
N PHE A 165 4.37 14.60 24.14
CA PHE A 165 3.07 14.01 23.84
C PHE A 165 3.14 12.51 24.12
N PRO A 166 2.62 12.01 25.26
CA PRO A 166 2.78 10.60 25.66
C PRO A 166 2.27 9.59 24.63
N VAL A 167 1.20 9.96 23.90
CA VAL A 167 0.67 9.12 22.82
C VAL A 167 1.61 9.11 21.62
N ALA A 168 2.27 10.22 21.29
CA ALA A 168 3.27 10.27 20.22
C ALA A 168 4.47 9.38 20.56
N ASP A 169 4.98 9.44 21.80
CA ASP A 169 6.05 8.56 22.27
C ASP A 169 5.68 7.08 22.08
N LYS A 170 4.42 6.71 22.36
CA LYS A 170 3.93 5.34 22.17
C LYS A 170 3.76 4.94 20.70
N LEU A 171 3.35 5.86 19.82
CA LEU A 171 3.31 5.60 18.38
C LEU A 171 4.71 5.36 17.80
N ILE A 172 5.71 6.13 18.26
CA ILE A 172 7.12 5.94 17.91
C ILE A 172 7.59 4.58 18.42
N GLU A 173 7.38 4.29 19.70
CA GLU A 173 7.78 3.01 20.31
C GLU A 173 7.17 1.80 19.58
N ALA A 174 5.89 1.87 19.21
CA ALA A 174 5.21 0.80 18.48
C ALA A 174 5.79 0.62 17.07
N ALA A 175 6.04 1.71 16.34
CA ALA A 175 6.63 1.67 15.00
C ALA A 175 8.04 1.07 15.03
N GLU A 176 8.90 1.53 15.93
CA GLU A 176 10.26 1.03 16.10
C GLU A 176 10.30 -0.44 16.57
N TYR A 177 9.41 -0.82 17.50
CA TYR A 177 9.37 -2.19 18.03
C TYR A 177 8.87 -3.20 17.00
N TYR A 178 7.77 -2.89 16.31
CA TYR A 178 7.18 -3.78 15.30
C TYR A 178 7.89 -3.70 13.94
N GLY A 179 8.62 -2.62 13.70
CA GLY A 179 9.47 -2.43 12.52
C GLY A 179 8.70 -1.99 11.28
N PHE A 180 7.83 -0.98 11.41
CA PHE A 180 7.17 -0.30 10.28
C PHE A 180 7.47 1.21 10.31
N ASP A 181 7.15 1.90 9.23
CA ASP A 181 7.86 3.14 8.88
C ASP A 181 7.10 4.42 9.21
N GLY A 182 5.80 4.36 9.46
CA GLY A 182 5.00 5.58 9.63
C GLY A 182 3.56 5.37 10.08
N TRP A 183 2.85 6.49 10.20
CA TRP A 183 1.43 6.53 10.55
C TRP A 183 0.63 7.42 9.59
N PHE A 184 -0.47 6.86 9.07
CA PHE A 184 -1.51 7.62 8.39
C PHE A 184 -2.52 8.14 9.42
N ILE A 185 -2.60 9.46 9.57
CA ILE A 185 -3.53 10.11 10.50
C ILE A 185 -4.74 10.64 9.74
N ASN A 186 -5.90 10.04 10.01
CA ASN A 186 -7.19 10.43 9.45
C ASN A 186 -8.13 10.96 10.53
N GLN A 187 -8.17 12.29 10.67
CA GLN A 187 -9.04 12.96 11.61
C GLN A 187 -10.37 13.34 10.92
N GLU A 188 -11.41 12.52 11.13
CA GLU A 188 -12.75 12.70 10.54
C GLU A 188 -13.82 13.02 11.59
N THR A 189 -13.44 13.08 12.86
CA THR A 189 -14.36 13.34 13.96
C THR A 189 -14.68 14.83 14.10
N PRO A 190 -15.93 15.26 13.91
CA PRO A 190 -16.31 16.66 14.06
C PRO A 190 -16.37 17.11 15.52
N GLY A 191 -16.31 18.42 15.73
CA GLY A 191 -16.41 19.05 17.06
C GLY A 191 -15.10 19.63 17.60
N GLY A 192 -14.03 19.61 16.79
CA GLY A 192 -12.77 20.28 17.10
C GLY A 192 -12.87 21.80 17.09
N ASN A 193 -11.78 22.43 17.53
CA ASN A 193 -11.61 23.89 17.52
C ASN A 193 -10.15 24.24 17.17
N ALA A 194 -9.85 25.54 17.04
CA ALA A 194 -8.51 25.99 16.68
C ALA A 194 -7.42 25.53 17.67
N GLN A 195 -7.75 25.37 18.96
CA GLN A 195 -6.80 24.86 19.95
C GLN A 195 -6.46 23.39 19.67
N MET A 196 -7.46 22.55 19.36
CA MET A 196 -7.23 21.16 18.96
C MET A 196 -6.40 21.08 17.69
N ALA A 197 -6.70 21.91 16.68
CA ALA A 197 -5.95 21.93 15.43
C ALA A 197 -4.45 22.22 15.68
N VAL A 198 -4.14 23.21 16.53
CA VAL A 198 -2.76 23.51 16.93
C VAL A 198 -2.12 22.33 17.67
N LEU A 199 -2.84 21.66 18.58
CA LEU A 199 -2.29 20.50 19.29
C LEU A 199 -2.06 19.28 18.37
N VAL A 200 -2.92 19.06 17.37
CA VAL A 200 -2.67 18.02 16.34
C VAL A 200 -1.43 18.35 15.53
N ARG A 201 -1.24 19.62 15.14
CA ARG A 201 -0.01 20.07 14.46
C ARG A 201 1.21 19.86 15.35
N ASP A 202 1.18 20.34 16.59
CA ASP A 202 2.28 20.20 17.55
C ASP A 202 2.59 18.72 17.84
N PHE A 203 1.58 17.85 17.87
CA PHE A 203 1.74 16.41 18.03
C PHE A 203 2.52 15.81 16.86
N MET A 204 2.16 16.16 15.62
CA MET A 204 2.86 15.64 14.43
C MET A 204 4.30 16.19 14.35
N ASP A 205 4.49 17.48 14.61
CA ASP A 205 5.82 18.10 14.74
C ASP A 205 6.70 17.40 15.78
N TYR A 206 6.11 17.00 16.92
CA TYR A 206 6.81 16.24 17.94
C TYR A 206 7.28 14.87 17.45
N VAL A 207 6.44 14.12 16.70
CA VAL A 207 6.84 12.83 16.10
C VAL A 207 8.03 13.03 15.15
N GLN A 208 7.93 14.01 14.26
CA GLN A 208 8.97 14.38 13.29
C GLN A 208 10.29 14.80 13.95
N THR A 209 10.20 15.52 15.07
CA THR A 209 11.40 15.99 15.80
C THR A 209 12.07 14.88 16.61
N CYS A 210 11.29 13.91 17.11
CA CYS A 210 11.78 12.91 18.06
C CYS A 210 12.12 11.54 17.44
N SER A 211 11.82 11.33 16.16
CA SER A 211 12.01 10.05 15.47
C SER A 211 12.17 10.22 13.95
N ASP A 212 12.53 9.13 13.28
CA ASP A 212 12.50 9.01 11.81
C ASP A 212 11.19 8.36 11.32
N ILE A 213 10.11 8.41 12.10
CA ILE A 213 8.81 7.83 11.76
C ILE A 213 8.00 8.82 10.94
N ASP A 214 7.60 8.40 9.75
CA ASP A 214 6.89 9.25 8.80
C ASP A 214 5.42 9.46 9.19
N ILE A 215 4.86 10.61 8.84
CA ILE A 215 3.44 10.95 9.01
C ILE A 215 2.80 11.30 7.67
N MET A 216 1.72 10.60 7.33
CA MET A 216 0.81 11.00 6.26
C MET A 216 -0.48 11.55 6.84
N TRP A 217 -0.80 12.80 6.51
CA TRP A 217 -2.00 13.49 6.99
C TRP A 217 -3.13 13.48 5.96
N TYR A 218 -4.37 13.26 6.38
CA TYR A 218 -5.55 13.32 5.51
C TYR A 218 -6.24 14.69 5.53
N ASP A 219 -6.58 15.21 4.35
CA ASP A 219 -7.32 16.48 4.13
C ASP A 219 -8.76 16.43 4.66
N ALA A 220 -8.94 16.53 5.99
CA ALA A 220 -10.24 16.59 6.65
C ALA A 220 -10.35 17.75 7.65
N MET A 221 -9.61 17.74 8.76
CA MET A 221 -9.60 18.85 9.72
C MET A 221 -8.87 20.06 9.14
N ILE A 222 -9.46 21.26 9.26
CA ILE A 222 -8.84 22.54 8.90
C ILE A 222 -8.36 23.31 10.12
N GLU A 223 -7.60 24.40 9.95
CA GLU A 223 -6.91 25.13 11.05
C GLU A 223 -7.82 25.62 12.17
N ASN A 224 -9.11 25.81 11.89
CA ASN A 224 -10.09 26.20 12.92
C ASN A 224 -10.68 25.01 13.70
N GLY A 225 -10.24 23.78 13.40
CA GLY A 225 -10.66 22.52 14.01
C GLY A 225 -11.93 21.89 13.44
N ALA A 226 -12.56 22.50 12.44
CA ALA A 226 -13.71 21.90 11.77
C ALA A 226 -13.28 20.82 10.76
N ILE A 227 -14.14 19.81 10.56
CA ILE A 227 -14.01 18.89 9.41
C ILE A 227 -14.53 19.62 8.17
N SER A 228 -13.64 19.90 7.24
CA SER A 228 -13.94 20.54 5.97
C SER A 228 -12.89 20.16 4.94
N TRP A 229 -13.07 19.03 4.26
CA TRP A 229 -12.18 18.59 3.19
C TRP A 229 -12.05 19.65 2.09
N GLN A 230 -10.82 20.08 1.83
CA GLN A 230 -10.54 21.13 0.85
C GLN A 230 -10.42 20.59 -0.58
N ASN A 231 -10.13 19.30 -0.72
CA ASN A 231 -9.79 18.64 -1.97
C ASN A 231 -8.56 19.29 -2.65
N ALA A 232 -7.69 19.89 -1.84
CA ALA A 232 -6.49 20.60 -2.21
C ALA A 232 -5.69 20.96 -0.95
N LEU A 233 -4.39 21.17 -1.11
CA LEU A 233 -3.59 21.91 -0.13
C LEU A 233 -3.88 23.41 -0.31
N ASN A 234 -4.25 24.11 0.77
CA ASN A 234 -4.47 25.56 0.79
C ASN A 234 -4.29 26.16 2.20
N ALA A 235 -4.45 27.48 2.32
CA ALA A 235 -4.31 28.23 3.58
C ALA A 235 -5.30 27.87 4.71
N SER A 236 -6.12 26.84 4.54
CA SER A 236 -7.01 26.30 5.58
C SER A 236 -6.47 25.00 6.16
N ASN A 237 -5.45 24.38 5.56
CA ASN A 237 -4.92 23.10 6.00
C ASN A 237 -3.39 22.97 5.82
N ASP A 238 -2.71 24.00 5.33
CA ASP A 238 -1.27 23.97 5.08
C ASP A 238 -0.45 23.85 6.35
N MET A 239 -0.96 24.32 7.50
CA MET A 239 -0.32 24.08 8.80
C MET A 239 -0.12 22.59 9.14
N PHE A 240 -0.90 21.68 8.54
CA PHE A 240 -0.75 20.23 8.77
C PHE A 240 0.27 19.58 7.83
N PHE A 241 0.79 20.33 6.85
CA PHE A 241 1.81 19.89 5.91
C PHE A 241 3.17 20.51 6.23
N GLN A 242 3.21 21.85 6.34
CA GLN A 242 4.40 22.63 6.62
C GLN A 242 4.04 23.86 7.46
N ASP A 243 4.66 24.02 8.64
CA ASP A 243 4.53 25.23 9.47
C ASP A 243 5.86 25.53 10.17
N GLY A 244 6.74 26.24 9.47
CA GLY A 244 8.14 26.42 9.86
C GLY A 244 8.97 25.17 9.56
N GLU A 245 8.62 24.05 10.20
CA GLU A 245 9.18 22.72 10.00
C GLU A 245 8.23 21.81 9.21
N VAL A 246 8.70 20.61 8.85
CA VAL A 246 7.86 19.55 8.25
C VAL A 246 6.91 19.05 9.32
N ILE A 247 5.61 19.13 9.06
CA ILE A 247 4.57 18.65 9.97
C ILE A 247 4.09 17.25 9.57
N SER A 248 3.96 17.02 8.26
CA SER A 248 3.73 15.70 7.69
C SER A 248 4.62 15.49 6.46
N ASP A 249 5.14 14.28 6.29
CA ASP A 249 5.92 13.86 5.14
C ASP A 249 5.05 13.81 3.89
N GLU A 250 3.85 13.27 4.04
CA GLU A 250 2.86 13.22 2.98
C GLU A 250 1.52 13.86 3.36
N PHE A 251 0.81 14.33 2.33
CA PHE A 251 -0.51 14.92 2.48
C PHE A 251 -1.50 14.26 1.52
N PHE A 252 -2.45 13.49 2.04
CA PHE A 252 -3.49 12.83 1.27
C PHE A 252 -4.65 13.80 1.02
N ILE A 253 -4.74 14.30 -0.21
CA ILE A 253 -5.80 15.21 -0.66
C ILE A 253 -7.10 14.43 -0.85
N ASN A 254 -8.22 14.95 -0.33
CA ASN A 254 -9.52 14.31 -0.44
C ASN A 254 -10.02 14.19 -1.91
N PHE A 255 -10.98 13.30 -2.14
CA PHE A 255 -11.35 12.76 -3.46
C PHE A 255 -11.94 13.76 -4.47
N TRP A 256 -12.58 14.86 -4.04
CA TRP A 256 -13.31 15.77 -4.94
C TRP A 256 -12.43 16.89 -5.53
N TRP A 257 -11.19 16.56 -5.88
CA TRP A 257 -10.24 17.50 -6.45
C TRP A 257 -10.58 17.86 -7.90
N ASN A 258 -9.98 18.95 -8.39
CA ASN A 258 -10.05 19.36 -9.79
C ASN A 258 -8.70 19.93 -10.24
N GLN A 259 -8.55 20.16 -11.55
CA GLN A 259 -7.29 20.63 -12.13
C GLN A 259 -6.75 21.91 -11.48
N THR A 260 -7.62 22.91 -11.24
CA THR A 260 -7.19 24.17 -10.61
C THR A 260 -6.72 23.94 -9.18
N GLY A 261 -7.45 23.11 -8.41
CA GLY A 261 -7.07 22.73 -7.06
C GLY A 261 -5.69 22.06 -7.00
N LEU A 262 -5.45 21.07 -7.86
CA LEU A 262 -4.15 20.36 -7.91
C LEU A 262 -3.00 21.25 -8.37
N VAL A 263 -3.22 22.12 -9.36
CA VAL A 263 -2.21 23.09 -9.80
C VAL A 263 -1.84 24.04 -8.67
N ASN A 264 -2.84 24.57 -7.96
CA ASN A 264 -2.61 25.47 -6.83
C ASN A 264 -1.95 24.74 -5.65
N SER A 265 -2.33 23.49 -5.39
CA SER A 265 -1.72 22.66 -4.33
C SER A 265 -0.23 22.46 -4.58
N GLY A 266 0.15 22.04 -5.80
CA GLY A 266 1.55 21.86 -6.15
C GLY A 266 2.36 23.17 -6.11
N ALA A 267 1.76 24.29 -6.52
CA ALA A 267 2.42 25.59 -6.43
C ALA A 267 2.59 26.07 -4.97
N LEU A 268 1.62 25.78 -4.10
CA LEU A 268 1.72 26.08 -2.68
C LEU A 268 2.78 25.22 -1.99
N ALA A 269 2.82 23.91 -2.26
CA ALA A 269 3.87 23.04 -1.74
C ALA A 269 5.27 23.57 -2.11
N GLU A 270 5.48 23.93 -3.39
CA GLU A 270 6.75 24.52 -3.84
C GLU A 270 7.07 25.86 -3.15
N ALA A 271 6.05 26.70 -2.91
CA ALA A 271 6.22 27.96 -2.18
C ALA A 271 6.56 27.73 -0.69
N LEU A 272 6.12 26.62 -0.12
CA LEU A 272 6.46 26.14 1.22
C LEU A 272 7.81 25.40 1.26
N GLY A 273 8.52 25.29 0.13
CA GLY A 273 9.81 24.60 0.04
C GLY A 273 9.71 23.07 -0.03
N ARG A 274 8.51 22.54 -0.25
CA ARG A 274 8.19 21.11 -0.32
C ARG A 274 7.91 20.67 -1.75
N SER A 275 8.01 19.37 -2.00
CA SER A 275 7.71 18.77 -3.29
C SER A 275 6.20 18.68 -3.50
N ARG A 276 5.74 19.05 -4.70
CA ARG A 276 4.36 18.77 -5.12
C ARG A 276 4.01 17.27 -5.13
N TYR A 277 5.01 16.40 -5.16
CA TYR A 277 4.86 14.95 -5.17
C TYR A 277 4.78 14.32 -3.78
N GLU A 278 4.88 15.12 -2.71
CA GLU A 278 4.49 14.73 -1.34
C GLU A 278 2.98 14.88 -1.12
N LEU A 279 2.25 15.43 -2.11
CA LEU A 279 0.79 15.53 -2.10
C LEU A 279 0.18 14.37 -2.88
N PHE A 280 -0.72 13.60 -2.26
CA PHE A 280 -1.36 12.43 -2.87
C PHE A 280 -2.84 12.71 -3.15
N ALA A 281 -3.18 12.93 -4.41
CA ALA A 281 -4.56 13.17 -4.86
C ALA A 281 -5.39 11.89 -4.73
N GLY A 282 -6.33 11.87 -3.80
CA GLY A 282 -7.15 10.70 -3.49
C GLY A 282 -8.08 10.29 -4.64
N VAL A 283 -8.14 9.00 -4.91
CA VAL A 283 -9.10 8.35 -5.80
C VAL A 283 -9.75 7.21 -5.02
N ASP A 284 -11.06 7.31 -4.81
CA ASP A 284 -11.86 6.25 -4.23
C ASP A 284 -12.17 5.18 -5.29
N VAL A 285 -11.55 4.01 -5.10
CA VAL A 285 -11.76 2.83 -5.97
C VAL A 285 -12.52 1.72 -5.26
N GLU A 286 -13.01 1.95 -4.02
CA GLU A 286 -13.62 0.91 -3.17
C GLU A 286 -14.82 0.25 -3.85
N ALA A 287 -15.66 1.05 -4.53
CA ALA A 287 -16.92 0.58 -5.08
C ALA A 287 -16.79 -0.01 -6.49
N ASP A 288 -15.91 0.54 -7.34
CA ASP A 288 -15.91 0.25 -8.78
C ASP A 288 -14.52 0.06 -9.41
N GLY A 289 -13.45 0.13 -8.61
CA GLY A 289 -12.11 -0.23 -9.07
C GLY A 289 -11.64 0.57 -10.29
N TYR A 290 -11.15 -0.15 -11.30
CA TYR A 290 -10.79 0.44 -12.59
C TYR A 290 -11.99 0.94 -13.42
N GLY A 291 -13.23 0.77 -12.93
CA GLY A 291 -14.45 1.40 -13.45
C GLY A 291 -14.68 2.82 -12.93
N THR A 292 -14.01 3.21 -11.84
CA THR A 292 -14.08 4.56 -11.27
C THR A 292 -13.74 5.62 -12.32
N THR A 293 -14.62 6.61 -12.46
CA THR A 293 -14.40 7.74 -13.35
C THR A 293 -13.44 8.74 -12.70
N VAL A 294 -12.24 8.86 -13.27
CA VAL A 294 -11.20 9.79 -12.81
C VAL A 294 -10.85 10.76 -13.93
N ASN A 295 -10.72 12.05 -13.60
CA ASN A 295 -10.19 13.02 -14.55
C ASN A 295 -8.66 12.94 -14.61
N TRP A 296 -8.14 11.87 -15.23
CA TRP A 296 -6.70 11.60 -15.29
C TRP A 296 -5.90 12.77 -15.88
N ALA A 297 -6.40 13.45 -16.90
CA ALA A 297 -5.71 14.59 -17.51
C ALA A 297 -5.55 15.80 -16.56
N ALA A 298 -6.36 15.90 -15.50
CA ALA A 298 -6.21 16.93 -14.48
C ALA A 298 -5.10 16.62 -13.46
N LEU A 299 -4.80 15.33 -13.22
CA LEU A 299 -3.74 14.87 -12.32
C LEU A 299 -2.42 14.60 -13.08
N PHE A 300 -2.50 13.79 -14.13
CA PHE A 300 -1.41 13.34 -14.99
C PHE A 300 -1.66 13.79 -16.45
N PRO A 301 -1.45 15.08 -16.77
CA PRO A 301 -1.61 15.59 -18.13
C PRO A 301 -0.57 14.99 -19.08
N GLU A 302 -1.03 14.39 -20.18
CA GLU A 302 -0.17 13.77 -21.19
C GLU A 302 0.92 14.74 -21.70
N GLY A 303 2.18 14.27 -21.71
CA GLY A 303 3.34 15.04 -22.17
C GLY A 303 3.74 16.22 -21.27
N GLN A 304 3.11 16.42 -20.12
CA GLN A 304 3.43 17.46 -19.14
C GLN A 304 3.81 16.83 -17.80
N ALA A 305 4.44 17.62 -16.93
CA ALA A 305 4.74 17.17 -15.57
C ALA A 305 3.45 16.83 -14.80
N HIS A 306 3.51 15.77 -14.00
CA HIS A 306 2.44 15.39 -13.08
C HIS A 306 2.12 16.55 -12.12
N ARG A 307 0.86 16.72 -11.75
CA ARG A 307 0.44 17.83 -10.88
C ARG A 307 0.78 17.58 -9.42
N THR A 308 0.52 16.36 -8.96
CA THR A 308 0.78 15.82 -7.62
C THR A 308 0.95 14.30 -7.74
N SER A 309 1.20 13.60 -6.63
CA SER A 309 1.13 12.13 -6.53
C SER A 309 -0.32 11.62 -6.46
N LEU A 310 -0.50 10.30 -6.48
CA LEU A 310 -1.80 9.62 -6.50
C LEU A 310 -2.03 8.80 -5.21
N GLY A 311 -3.14 9.05 -4.52
CA GLY A 311 -3.58 8.22 -3.40
C GLY A 311 -4.72 7.30 -3.82
N LEU A 312 -4.55 5.99 -3.72
CA LEU A 312 -5.59 5.00 -4.01
C LEU A 312 -6.27 4.57 -2.72
N TYR A 313 -7.55 4.89 -2.55
CA TYR A 313 -8.34 4.43 -1.43
C TYR A 313 -9.05 3.13 -1.80
N ARG A 314 -8.67 2.05 -1.10
CA ARG A 314 -9.23 0.69 -1.15
C ARG A 314 -9.03 -0.07 -2.47
N PRO A 315 -7.81 -0.12 -3.04
CA PRO A 315 -7.57 -0.89 -4.26
C PRO A 315 -7.67 -2.41 -4.05
N GLU A 316 -7.78 -2.91 -2.80
CA GLU A 316 -8.16 -4.29 -2.54
C GLU A 316 -9.57 -4.64 -3.05
N TRP A 317 -10.32 -3.67 -3.59
CA TRP A 317 -11.44 -3.92 -4.50
C TRP A 317 -11.14 -5.02 -5.53
N CYS A 318 -9.91 -5.10 -6.07
CA CYS A 318 -9.53 -6.15 -7.01
C CYS A 318 -9.79 -7.55 -6.44
N PHE A 319 -9.52 -7.75 -5.15
CA PHE A 319 -9.77 -8.98 -4.43
C PHE A 319 -11.25 -9.10 -4.03
N ASN A 320 -11.79 -8.09 -3.33
CA ASN A 320 -13.15 -8.11 -2.79
C ASN A 320 -14.26 -8.27 -3.86
N SER A 321 -13.98 -7.85 -5.10
CA SER A 321 -14.91 -7.96 -6.24
C SER A 321 -14.66 -9.18 -7.13
N SER A 322 -13.69 -10.03 -6.78
CA SER A 322 -13.31 -11.20 -7.57
C SER A 322 -14.13 -12.44 -7.23
N SER A 323 -14.15 -13.41 -8.14
CA SER A 323 -14.74 -14.75 -7.90
C SER A 323 -13.74 -15.79 -7.37
N GLY A 324 -12.52 -15.37 -7.04
CA GLY A 324 -11.43 -16.23 -6.58
C GLY A 324 -10.06 -15.80 -7.14
N PRO A 325 -8.97 -16.51 -6.81
CA PRO A 325 -7.60 -16.03 -7.03
C PRO A 325 -7.25 -15.68 -8.49
N GLU A 326 -7.68 -16.48 -9.47
CA GLU A 326 -7.43 -16.20 -10.90
C GLU A 326 -8.09 -14.88 -11.37
N ASP A 327 -9.35 -14.64 -10.96
CA ASP A 327 -10.06 -13.39 -11.29
C ASP A 327 -9.42 -12.21 -10.54
N TYR A 328 -9.04 -12.40 -9.27
CA TYR A 328 -8.31 -11.39 -8.49
C TYR A 328 -7.04 -10.92 -9.20
N TYR A 329 -6.16 -11.83 -9.60
CA TYR A 329 -4.92 -11.46 -10.27
C TYR A 329 -5.12 -10.90 -11.68
N THR A 330 -6.18 -11.32 -12.38
CA THR A 330 -6.58 -10.71 -13.65
C THR A 330 -7.02 -9.25 -13.44
N ARG A 331 -7.79 -8.97 -12.38
CA ARG A 331 -8.24 -7.62 -12.03
C ARG A 331 -7.09 -6.74 -11.59
N GLU A 332 -6.20 -7.24 -10.73
CA GLU A 332 -5.02 -6.45 -10.35
C GLU A 332 -4.16 -6.14 -11.58
N ASN A 333 -3.95 -7.09 -12.48
CA ASN A 333 -3.20 -6.83 -13.70
C ASN A 333 -3.84 -5.73 -14.54
N ARG A 334 -5.16 -5.76 -14.72
CA ARG A 334 -5.88 -4.67 -15.39
C ARG A 334 -5.79 -3.34 -14.63
N PHE A 335 -5.85 -3.37 -13.30
CA PHE A 335 -5.78 -2.18 -12.45
C PHE A 335 -4.41 -1.50 -12.52
N TRP A 336 -3.34 -2.27 -12.40
CA TRP A 336 -1.97 -1.74 -12.31
C TRP A 336 -1.27 -1.61 -13.66
N VAL A 337 -1.52 -2.50 -14.61
CA VAL A 337 -0.85 -2.52 -15.92
C VAL A 337 -1.73 -1.97 -17.03
N GLY A 338 -3.05 -2.19 -16.94
CA GLY A 338 -4.01 -1.71 -17.93
C GLY A 338 -4.57 -2.83 -18.82
N ALA A 339 -5.53 -2.47 -19.67
CA ALA A 339 -6.32 -3.43 -20.44
C ALA A 339 -5.51 -4.27 -21.45
N ASN A 340 -4.36 -3.78 -21.91
CA ASN A 340 -3.49 -4.51 -22.81
C ASN A 340 -2.62 -5.56 -22.10
N ARG A 341 -2.58 -5.54 -20.75
CA ARG A 341 -1.76 -6.45 -19.92
C ARG A 341 -0.27 -6.44 -20.28
N ASP A 342 0.21 -5.31 -20.79
CA ASP A 342 1.61 -5.07 -21.15
C ASP A 342 2.00 -3.66 -20.68
N PRO A 343 2.91 -3.52 -19.68
CA PRO A 343 3.26 -2.22 -19.13
C PRO A 343 4.02 -1.34 -20.12
N SER A 344 4.60 -1.90 -21.19
CA SER A 344 5.23 -1.14 -22.27
C SER A 344 4.23 -0.63 -23.32
N ASN A 345 3.01 -1.19 -23.33
CA ASN A 345 1.96 -0.86 -24.29
C ASN A 345 0.61 -0.61 -23.62
N THR A 346 0.40 0.63 -23.18
CA THR A 346 -0.87 1.10 -22.60
C THR A 346 -1.72 1.90 -23.60
N SER A 347 -1.44 1.77 -24.90
CA SER A 347 -2.23 2.43 -25.95
C SER A 347 -3.59 1.72 -26.10
N THR A 348 -4.63 2.28 -25.50
CA THR A 348 -5.98 1.73 -25.49
C THR A 348 -7.04 2.85 -25.50
N SER A 349 -8.28 2.54 -25.84
CA SER A 349 -9.43 3.45 -25.68
C SER A 349 -10.05 3.43 -24.28
N GLU A 350 -9.69 2.46 -23.45
CA GLU A 350 -10.20 2.35 -22.08
C GLU A 350 -9.86 3.59 -21.25
N ALA A 351 -10.78 4.03 -20.40
CA ALA A 351 -10.56 5.21 -19.54
C ALA A 351 -9.47 4.96 -18.49
N TRP A 352 -9.43 3.74 -17.95
CA TRP A 352 -8.39 3.29 -17.03
C TRP A 352 -7.20 2.71 -17.80
N LYS A 353 -6.10 3.46 -17.84
CA LYS A 353 -4.88 3.07 -18.58
C LYS A 353 -4.00 2.07 -17.85
N GLY A 354 -4.19 1.93 -16.53
CA GLY A 354 -3.24 1.25 -15.63
C GLY A 354 -2.22 2.22 -15.05
N MET A 355 -1.70 1.92 -13.86
CA MET A 355 -0.69 2.74 -13.18
C MET A 355 0.64 2.80 -13.95
N ALA A 356 1.01 1.69 -14.61
CA ALA A 356 2.17 1.58 -15.50
C ALA A 356 2.19 2.61 -16.65
N HIS A 357 1.05 3.23 -16.97
CA HIS A 357 0.98 4.31 -17.94
C HIS A 357 1.60 5.61 -17.42
N TYR A 358 1.49 5.87 -16.13
CA TYR A 358 1.79 7.17 -15.52
C TYR A 358 3.12 7.19 -14.77
N VAL A 359 3.40 6.12 -14.02
CA VAL A 359 4.60 6.01 -13.17
C VAL A 359 5.47 4.82 -13.64
N PRO A 360 6.81 4.96 -13.59
CA PRO A 360 7.72 3.86 -13.93
C PRO A 360 7.68 2.75 -12.87
N ASP A 361 8.06 1.55 -13.28
CA ASP A 361 8.33 0.46 -12.34
C ASP A 361 9.65 0.69 -11.56
N LYS A 362 9.63 0.33 -10.27
CA LYS A 362 10.78 0.26 -9.36
C LYS A 362 11.17 -1.19 -9.10
N SER A 363 12.44 -1.43 -8.78
CA SER A 363 12.93 -2.76 -8.42
C SER A 363 13.81 -2.72 -7.18
N ALA A 364 13.66 -3.76 -6.34
CA ALA A 364 14.53 -4.07 -5.21
C ALA A 364 15.57 -5.16 -5.56
N VAL A 365 15.70 -5.52 -6.83
CA VAL A 365 16.66 -6.56 -7.29
C VAL A 365 17.99 -5.90 -7.67
N ASN A 366 18.69 -5.37 -6.67
CA ASN A 366 19.98 -4.66 -6.81
C ASN A 366 21.16 -5.39 -6.14
N ASP A 367 20.92 -6.52 -5.47
CA ASP A 367 21.97 -7.30 -4.79
C ASP A 367 21.87 -8.81 -5.03
N LEU A 368 23.02 -9.50 -4.91
CA LEU A 368 23.10 -10.95 -4.93
C LEU A 368 23.15 -11.53 -3.50
N PRO A 369 22.51 -12.69 -3.25
CA PRO A 369 21.76 -13.50 -4.20
C PRO A 369 20.34 -12.98 -4.45
N PHE A 370 19.92 -12.94 -5.71
CA PHE A 370 18.51 -12.80 -6.09
C PHE A 370 17.89 -14.18 -6.30
N VAL A 371 16.81 -14.48 -5.57
CA VAL A 371 16.07 -15.75 -5.64
C VAL A 371 14.58 -15.45 -5.71
N THR A 372 13.87 -16.17 -6.57
CA THR A 372 12.40 -16.14 -6.66
C THR A 372 11.91 -17.51 -7.10
N ASN A 373 10.88 -18.01 -6.44
CA ASN A 373 10.12 -19.20 -6.82
C ASN A 373 8.75 -18.82 -7.36
N PHE A 374 8.50 -17.51 -7.51
CA PHE A 374 7.22 -16.91 -7.86
C PHE A 374 6.13 -17.16 -6.81
N ASP A 375 6.51 -17.38 -5.54
CA ASP A 375 5.54 -17.53 -4.46
C ASP A 375 4.80 -16.20 -4.25
N THR A 376 3.48 -16.27 -4.34
CA THR A 376 2.60 -15.11 -4.15
C THR A 376 2.31 -14.82 -2.68
N GLY A 377 2.86 -15.60 -1.75
CA GLY A 377 2.56 -15.56 -0.31
C GLY A 377 1.25 -16.27 0.04
N GLN A 378 0.73 -17.08 -0.89
CA GLN A 378 -0.48 -17.89 -0.72
C GLN A 378 -0.43 -19.15 -1.60
N GLY A 379 -1.22 -20.15 -1.25
CA GLY A 379 -1.44 -21.31 -2.12
C GLY A 379 -2.45 -22.30 -1.57
N ASN A 380 -2.85 -23.27 -2.40
CA ASN A 380 -3.67 -24.41 -1.99
C ASN A 380 -2.84 -25.70 -1.80
N LEU A 381 -1.53 -25.59 -2.01
CA LEU A 381 -0.50 -26.57 -1.72
C LEU A 381 0.75 -25.85 -1.24
N TYR A 382 1.66 -26.57 -0.59
CA TYR A 382 3.02 -26.10 -0.33
C TYR A 382 4.00 -27.15 -0.81
N ALA A 383 4.84 -26.80 -1.78
CA ALA A 383 5.86 -27.67 -2.34
C ALA A 383 7.25 -27.29 -1.83
N VAL A 384 8.14 -28.28 -1.77
CA VAL A 384 9.58 -28.12 -1.56
C VAL A 384 10.29 -29.01 -2.57
N ASP A 385 11.20 -28.44 -3.35
CA ASP A 385 11.91 -29.12 -4.45
C ASP A 385 10.97 -29.82 -5.46
N GLY A 386 9.77 -29.28 -5.66
CA GLY A 386 8.72 -29.82 -6.52
C GLY A 386 7.89 -30.96 -5.91
N GLU A 387 8.16 -31.34 -4.66
CA GLU A 387 7.37 -32.31 -3.89
C GLU A 387 6.33 -31.58 -3.03
N VAL A 388 5.04 -31.90 -3.23
CA VAL A 388 3.95 -31.33 -2.42
C VAL A 388 3.98 -31.91 -1.01
N LEU A 389 4.34 -31.08 -0.03
CA LEU A 389 4.43 -31.46 1.39
C LEU A 389 3.15 -31.16 2.17
N ARG A 390 2.36 -30.17 1.71
CA ARG A 390 1.09 -29.77 2.33
C ARG A 390 0.04 -29.52 1.27
N THR A 391 -1.19 -29.91 1.55
CA THR A 391 -2.39 -29.55 0.77
C THR A 391 -3.35 -28.75 1.63
N GLY A 392 -4.21 -27.97 0.98
CA GLY A 392 -5.14 -27.04 1.63
C GLY A 392 -4.61 -25.60 1.67
N GLY A 393 -5.53 -24.65 1.81
CA GLY A 393 -5.22 -23.23 1.75
C GLY A 393 -4.22 -22.77 2.80
N TRP A 394 -3.32 -21.87 2.41
CA TRP A 394 -2.47 -21.10 3.31
C TRP A 394 -2.18 -19.73 2.73
N GLN A 395 -1.91 -18.81 3.64
CA GLN A 395 -1.49 -17.45 3.38
C GLN A 395 -0.45 -17.05 4.42
N ASN A 396 0.67 -16.52 3.94
CA ASN A 396 1.66 -15.81 4.74
C ASN A 396 2.54 -14.98 3.79
N LEU A 397 2.28 -13.67 3.67
CA LEU A 397 3.06 -12.81 2.76
C LEU A 397 4.50 -12.58 3.23
N SER A 398 4.87 -12.96 4.46
CA SER A 398 6.30 -13.04 4.83
C SER A 398 7.08 -13.99 3.91
N LEU A 399 6.39 -14.94 3.26
CA LEU A 399 6.96 -15.88 2.28
C LEU A 399 6.82 -15.43 0.82
N GLN A 400 6.18 -14.28 0.57
CA GLN A 400 6.01 -13.76 -0.78
C GLN A 400 7.37 -13.40 -1.39
N ASP A 401 7.65 -13.94 -2.57
CA ASP A 401 8.87 -13.64 -3.30
C ASP A 401 8.79 -12.25 -3.94
N LEU A 402 9.96 -11.73 -4.38
CA LEU A 402 9.98 -10.70 -5.39
C LEU A 402 9.40 -11.29 -6.69
N LEU A 403 8.24 -10.77 -7.10
CA LEU A 403 7.53 -11.19 -8.31
C LEU A 403 7.96 -10.37 -9.53
N PRO A 404 7.66 -10.84 -10.77
CA PRO A 404 8.11 -10.18 -11.98
C PRO A 404 7.74 -8.69 -12.03
N THR A 405 8.74 -7.85 -12.27
CA THR A 405 8.61 -6.40 -12.48
C THR A 405 7.60 -6.12 -13.60
N TRP A 406 7.63 -6.91 -14.68
CA TRP A 406 6.75 -6.72 -15.82
C TRP A 406 5.75 -7.87 -15.97
N ARG A 407 4.46 -7.52 -15.97
CA ARG A 407 3.34 -8.46 -16.13
C ARG A 407 2.38 -8.01 -17.25
N TRP A 408 2.65 -8.29 -18.52
CA TRP A 408 3.78 -9.04 -19.08
C TRP A 408 4.34 -8.35 -20.33
N ILE A 409 5.66 -8.29 -20.45
CA ILE A 409 6.33 -7.91 -21.70
C ILE A 409 6.77 -9.21 -22.39
N ALA A 410 6.08 -9.57 -23.47
CA ALA A 410 6.37 -10.76 -24.27
C ALA A 410 6.57 -10.38 -25.75
N GLN A 411 7.62 -10.90 -26.37
CA GLN A 411 8.01 -10.57 -27.73
C GLN A 411 8.16 -11.84 -28.59
N SER A 412 7.61 -11.81 -29.80
CA SER A 412 7.81 -12.86 -30.81
C SER A 412 7.68 -12.25 -32.21
N ALA A 413 8.28 -12.90 -33.20
CA ALA A 413 8.03 -12.60 -34.62
C ALA A 413 6.64 -13.05 -35.09
N ALA A 414 5.98 -13.89 -34.29
CA ALA A 414 4.58 -14.30 -34.43
C ALA A 414 3.79 -13.85 -33.19
N THR A 415 2.70 -14.54 -32.84
CA THR A 415 1.99 -14.31 -31.57
C THR A 415 2.85 -14.81 -30.41
N PRO A 416 3.21 -13.97 -29.43
CA PRO A 416 3.94 -14.42 -28.25
C PRO A 416 3.04 -15.25 -27.31
N LEU A 417 3.65 -16.12 -26.53
CA LEU A 417 3.01 -16.74 -25.37
C LEU A 417 3.13 -15.80 -24.17
N TYR A 418 2.11 -15.77 -23.32
CA TYR A 418 2.12 -14.99 -22.09
C TYR A 418 2.13 -15.95 -20.90
N PRO A 419 2.89 -15.63 -19.84
CA PRO A 419 2.86 -16.45 -18.64
C PRO A 419 1.61 -16.17 -17.81
N ASP A 420 1.23 -17.15 -17.00
CA ASP A 420 0.20 -17.03 -15.96
C ASP A 420 0.76 -17.52 -14.62
N LEU A 421 0.21 -16.98 -13.53
CA LEU A 421 0.45 -17.53 -12.19
C LEU A 421 -0.50 -18.72 -11.98
N VAL A 422 0.03 -19.85 -11.54
CA VAL A 422 -0.75 -21.07 -11.27
C VAL A 422 -0.49 -21.60 -9.86
N TRP A 423 -1.53 -22.14 -9.22
CA TRP A 423 -1.51 -22.62 -7.83
C TRP A 423 -1.77 -24.14 -7.70
N ASP A 424 -1.78 -24.86 -8.81
CA ASP A 424 -1.91 -26.32 -8.86
C ASP A 424 -0.58 -27.06 -8.99
N ASP A 425 0.53 -26.33 -9.20
CA ASP A 425 1.91 -26.82 -9.19
C ASP A 425 2.83 -25.75 -8.59
N ALA A 426 3.95 -26.18 -7.99
CA ALA A 426 4.98 -25.29 -7.48
C ALA A 426 6.31 -26.03 -7.35
N TYR A 427 7.43 -25.31 -7.50
CA TYR A 427 8.75 -25.86 -7.14
C TYR A 427 9.05 -25.65 -5.66
N TYR A 428 8.86 -24.43 -5.17
CA TYR A 428 8.91 -24.09 -3.76
C TYR A 428 7.75 -23.16 -3.46
N GLY A 429 7.08 -23.36 -2.32
CA GLY A 429 5.94 -22.53 -1.96
C GLY A 429 4.62 -22.99 -2.60
N GLY A 430 3.76 -22.04 -2.95
CA GLY A 430 2.37 -22.32 -3.36
C GLY A 430 2.00 -21.91 -4.77
N THR A 431 2.94 -21.37 -5.55
CA THR A 431 2.67 -20.82 -6.88
C THR A 431 3.87 -21.05 -7.80
N CYS A 432 3.66 -21.12 -9.10
CA CYS A 432 4.71 -20.98 -10.11
C CYS A 432 4.20 -20.21 -11.33
N LEU A 433 5.09 -19.98 -12.31
CA LEU A 433 4.71 -19.47 -13.62
C LEU A 433 4.50 -20.60 -14.61
N GLU A 434 3.32 -20.62 -15.24
CA GLU A 434 3.06 -21.45 -16.41
C GLU A 434 3.24 -20.62 -17.69
N VAL A 435 3.86 -21.21 -18.71
CA VAL A 435 3.83 -20.71 -20.08
C VAL A 435 3.35 -21.83 -20.99
N SER A 436 2.11 -21.73 -21.47
CA SER A 436 1.46 -22.76 -22.26
C SER A 436 0.92 -22.21 -23.58
N GLY A 437 0.85 -23.06 -24.61
CA GLY A 437 0.31 -22.73 -25.93
C GLY A 437 1.18 -23.16 -27.12
N ASP A 438 0.70 -22.84 -28.31
CA ASP A 438 1.35 -23.20 -29.58
C ASP A 438 2.44 -22.19 -29.96
N ILE A 439 3.64 -22.69 -30.26
CA ILE A 439 4.75 -21.87 -30.77
C ILE A 439 4.91 -22.09 -32.26
N ALA A 440 4.90 -21.00 -33.03
CA ALA A 440 5.16 -21.06 -34.47
C ALA A 440 6.63 -21.48 -34.74
N PRO A 441 6.89 -22.41 -35.68
CA PRO A 441 8.24 -22.83 -36.02
C PRO A 441 9.14 -21.63 -36.39
N GLY A 442 10.27 -21.50 -35.69
CA GLY A 442 11.24 -20.41 -35.94
C GLY A 442 10.86 -19.05 -35.35
N ALA A 443 9.77 -18.94 -34.58
CA ALA A 443 9.35 -17.70 -33.93
C ALA A 443 9.22 -17.91 -32.40
N PRO A 444 10.33 -17.98 -31.66
CA PRO A 444 10.30 -18.16 -30.21
C PRO A 444 9.68 -16.95 -29.51
N THR A 445 9.12 -17.20 -28.33
CA THR A 445 8.70 -16.14 -27.39
C THR A 445 9.88 -15.77 -26.49
N THR A 446 10.13 -14.47 -26.35
CA THR A 446 11.04 -13.90 -25.35
C THR A 446 10.21 -13.20 -24.28
N LEU A 447 10.40 -13.59 -23.02
CA LEU A 447 9.74 -12.99 -21.86
C LEU A 447 10.73 -12.10 -21.11
N HIS A 448 10.34 -10.85 -20.84
CA HIS A 448 11.08 -9.96 -19.96
C HIS A 448 10.37 -9.92 -18.62
N LEU A 449 11.00 -10.46 -17.57
CA LEU A 449 10.36 -10.65 -16.26
C LEU A 449 10.79 -9.61 -15.22
N TYR A 450 12.09 -9.41 -15.05
CA TYR A 450 12.63 -8.59 -13.96
C TYR A 450 13.50 -7.46 -14.47
N ARG A 451 13.35 -6.29 -13.84
CA ARG A 451 14.37 -5.26 -13.83
C ARG A 451 15.36 -5.56 -12.71
N THR A 452 16.65 -5.59 -13.03
CA THR A 452 17.71 -5.95 -12.08
C THR A 452 18.93 -5.06 -12.28
N ASP A 453 19.62 -4.73 -11.20
CA ASP A 453 20.94 -4.08 -11.21
C ASP A 453 21.91 -4.91 -10.36
N LEU A 454 22.32 -6.06 -10.89
CA LEU A 454 23.06 -7.08 -10.13
C LEU A 454 24.56 -7.03 -10.45
N PRO A 455 25.44 -6.77 -9.47
CA PRO A 455 26.87 -6.82 -9.68
C PRO A 455 27.34 -8.26 -9.90
N LEU A 456 27.74 -8.60 -11.13
CA LEU A 456 28.24 -9.93 -11.47
C LEU A 456 29.76 -10.04 -11.30
N ASN A 457 30.21 -11.19 -10.81
CA ASN A 457 31.62 -11.55 -10.74
C ASN A 457 31.85 -12.98 -11.26
N SER A 458 33.11 -13.45 -11.28
CA SER A 458 33.46 -14.77 -11.81
C SER A 458 32.85 -15.97 -11.06
N SER A 459 32.27 -15.76 -9.87
CA SER A 459 31.58 -16.78 -9.08
C SER A 459 30.06 -16.73 -9.17
N SER A 460 29.49 -15.71 -9.84
CA SER A 460 28.05 -15.60 -10.04
C SER A 460 27.52 -16.77 -10.88
N GLN A 461 26.41 -17.37 -10.46
CA GLN A 461 25.76 -18.49 -11.15
C GLN A 461 24.28 -18.18 -11.37
N LEU A 462 23.73 -18.69 -12.46
CA LEU A 462 22.29 -18.69 -12.74
C LEU A 462 21.78 -20.13 -12.68
N THR A 463 20.77 -20.37 -11.84
CA THR A 463 20.09 -21.65 -11.71
C THR A 463 18.60 -21.41 -11.97
N ALA A 464 17.98 -22.31 -12.74
CA ALA A 464 16.54 -22.26 -13.02
C ALA A 464 15.95 -23.66 -12.83
N ALA A 465 14.85 -23.73 -12.09
CA ALA A 465 14.02 -24.92 -11.96
C ALA A 465 12.76 -24.74 -12.83
N PHE A 466 12.47 -25.71 -13.70
CA PHE A 466 11.27 -25.69 -14.53
C PHE A 466 10.86 -27.12 -14.92
N ARG A 467 9.57 -27.29 -15.21
CA ARG A 467 8.96 -28.53 -15.73
C ARG A 467 8.50 -28.28 -17.16
N LYS A 468 8.51 -29.33 -17.99
CA LYS A 468 8.07 -29.28 -19.40
C LYS A 468 6.83 -30.13 -19.61
#